data_AF-A0A2N2T921-F1
#
_entry.id   AF-A0A2N2T921-F1
#
_cell.length_a   1.000
_cell.length_b   1.000
_cell.length_c   1.000
_cell.angle_alpha   90.00
_cell.angle_beta   90.00
_cell.angle_gamma   90.00
#
_symmetry.space_group_name_H-M   'P 1'
#
loop_
_entity.id
_entity.type
_entity.pdbx_description
1 polymer ?
#
loop_
_entity_poly.entity_id
_entity_poly.type
_entity_poly.pdbx_seq_one_letter_code
_entity_poly.pdbx_strand_id
1 'polypeptide(L)' 'MSKITPLDRFRVPLGGQEIELQQHVHDAGGMSLLRTRIREGSRFTIFDIDPQTAEHWGRALLQWAREQPGQPDAS' A
#
# COMPACT_ATOMS: atom_id res chain seq x y z
N MET A 1 -11.90 18.63 -8.71
CA MET A 1 -12.34 17.29 -8.32
C MET A 1 -11.15 16.49 -7.81
N SER A 2 -11.24 15.93 -6.60
CA SER A 2 -10.25 14.96 -6.11
C SER A 2 -10.18 13.76 -7.05
N LYS A 3 -8.99 13.44 -7.56
CA LYS A 3 -8.76 12.31 -8.48
C LYS A 3 -8.28 11.10 -7.69
N ILE A 4 -8.98 9.97 -7.86
CA ILE A 4 -8.56 8.66 -7.33
C ILE A 4 -8.00 7.84 -8.50
N THR A 5 -6.78 7.31 -8.33
CA THR A 5 -6.14 6.41 -9.29
C THR A 5 -5.82 5.09 -8.58
N PRO A 6 -6.42 3.96 -8.96
CA PRO A 6 -6.06 2.65 -8.41
C PRO A 6 -4.61 2.30 -8.77
N LEU A 7 -3.86 1.73 -7.82
CA LEU A 7 -2.48 1.31 -8.01
C LEU A 7 -2.35 -0.22 -7.98
N ASP A 8 -2.91 -0.86 -6.96
CA ASP A 8 -2.86 -2.32 -6.82
C ASP A 8 -4.00 -2.84 -5.93
N ARG A 9 -4.32 -4.12 -6.08
CA ARG A 9 -5.22 -4.87 -5.21
C ARG A 9 -4.79 -6.32 -5.10
N PHE A 10 -4.58 -6.78 -3.86
CA PHE A 10 -4.17 -8.15 -3.59
C PHE A 10 -4.77 -8.69 -2.30
N ARG A 11 -4.73 -10.02 -2.14
CA ARG A 11 -5.20 -10.71 -0.95
C ARG A 11 -4.02 -11.31 -0.20
N VAL A 12 -3.94 -11.07 1.10
CA VAL A 12 -2.93 -11.66 1.98
C VAL A 12 -3.28 -13.14 2.21
N PRO A 13 -2.41 -14.11 1.86
CA PRO A 13 -2.73 -15.54 1.97
C PRO A 13 -2.95 -16.01 3.42
N LEU A 14 -2.17 -15.49 4.37
CA LEU A 14 -2.14 -15.98 5.76
C LEU A 14 -3.24 -15.40 6.66
N GLY A 15 -3.95 -14.36 6.22
CA GLY A 15 -5.02 -13.74 7.01
C GLY A 15 -6.28 -13.38 6.21
N GLY A 16 -6.25 -13.59 4.89
CA GLY A 16 -7.39 -13.34 4.02
C GLY A 16 -7.77 -11.87 3.85
N GLN A 17 -6.97 -10.94 4.36
CA GLN A 17 -7.23 -9.51 4.20
C GLN A 17 -7.12 -9.12 2.73
N GLU A 18 -8.07 -8.30 2.26
CA GLU A 18 -7.97 -7.64 0.96
C GLU A 18 -7.30 -6.28 1.15
N ILE A 19 -6.21 -6.03 0.43
CA ILE A 19 -5.49 -4.76 0.44
C ILE A 19 -5.70 -4.08 -0.91
N GLU A 20 -6.07 -2.80 -0.88
CA GLU A 20 -6.12 -1.92 -2.05
C GLU A 20 -5.22 -0.71 -1.82
N LEU A 21 -4.42 -0.39 -2.83
CA LEU A 21 -3.58 0.81 -2.88
C LEU A 21 -4.15 1.77 -3.92
N GLN A 22 -4.31 3.03 -3.54
CA GLN A 22 -4.87 4.07 -4.41
C GLN A 22 -4.08 5.37 -4.24
N GLN A 23 -3.79 6.05 -5.33
CA GLN A 23 -3.35 7.45 -5.28
C GLN A 23 -4.57 8.36 -5.18
N HIS A 24 -4.54 9.27 -4.21
CA HIS A 24 -5.55 10.32 -4.00
C HIS A 24 -4.89 11.67 -4.21
N VAL A 25 -5.41 12.45 -5.18
CA VAL A 25 -4.96 13.82 -5.43
C VAL A 25 -6.05 14.77 -4.97
N HIS A 26 -5.75 15.58 -3.95
CA HIS A 26 -6.64 16.64 -3.48
C HIS A 26 -6.62 17.84 -4.43
N ASP A 27 -7.74 18.56 -4.51
CA ASP A 27 -7.90 19.70 -5.41
C ASP A 27 -6.92 20.87 -5.14
N ALA A 28 -6.71 21.70 -6.16
CA ALA A 28 -5.85 22.89 -6.16
C ALA A 28 -4.33 22.63 -6.05
N GLY A 29 -3.81 21.59 -6.71
CA GLY A 29 -2.38 21.28 -6.72
C GLY A 29 -1.89 20.65 -5.40
N GLY A 30 -2.82 20.05 -4.65
CA GLY A 30 -2.54 19.40 -3.38
C GLY A 30 -1.59 18.21 -3.49
N MET A 31 -1.03 17.83 -2.35
CA MET A 31 -0.13 16.68 -2.20
C MET A 31 -0.82 15.39 -2.68
N SER A 32 -0.10 14.61 -3.48
CA SER A 32 -0.51 13.26 -3.84
C SER A 32 -0.32 12.33 -2.65
N LEU A 33 -1.40 11.73 -2.16
CA LEU A 33 -1.35 10.78 -1.05
C LEU A 33 -1.53 9.35 -1.55
N LEU A 34 -0.84 8.42 -0.91
CA LEU A 34 -1.11 6.99 -1.04
C LEU A 34 -2.14 6.59 0.01
N ARG A 35 -3.34 6.23 -0.43
CA ARG A 35 -4.36 5.60 0.39
C ARG A 35 -4.17 4.09 0.40
N THR A 36 -4.04 3.54 1.60
CA THR A 36 -4.10 2.09 1.83
C THR A 36 -5.45 1.74 2.43
N ARG A 37 -6.14 0.76 1.83
CA ARG A 37 -7.40 0.21 2.35
C ARG A 37 -7.19 -1.26 2.65
N ILE A 38 -7.46 -1.66 3.88
CA ILE A 38 -7.38 -3.06 4.33
C ILE A 38 -8.77 -3.48 4.77
N ARG A 39 -9.30 -4.55 4.17
CA ARG A 39 -10.56 -5.17 4.54
C ARG A 39 -10.32 -6.53 5.15
N GLU A 40 -10.90 -6.76 6.32
CA GLU A 40 -10.91 -8.04 7.03
C GLU A 40 -12.36 -8.36 7.43
N GLY A 41 -13.06 -9.11 6.59
CA GLY A 41 -14.50 -9.36 6.76
C GLY A 41 -15.32 -8.07 6.69
N SER A 42 -15.88 -7.67 7.84
CA SER A 42 -16.64 -6.41 8.02
C SER A 42 -15.78 -5.25 8.55
N ARG A 43 -14.53 -5.51 8.96
CA ARG A 43 -13.61 -4.47 9.46
C ARG A 43 -12.87 -3.83 8.31
N PHE A 44 -12.72 -2.51 8.39
CA PHE A 44 -12.00 -1.71 7.42
C PHE A 44 -11.01 -0.81 8.14
N THR A 45 -9.77 -0.81 7.66
CA THR A 45 -8.76 0.18 8.03
C THR A 45 -8.41 0.97 6.78
N ILE A 46 -8.50 2.29 6.86
CA ILE A 46 -8.14 3.20 5.78
C ILE A 46 -7.24 4.28 6.36
N PHE A 47 -6.09 4.48 5.73
CA PHE A 47 -5.17 5.55 6.09
C PHE A 47 -4.45 6.06 4.84
N ASP A 48 -4.01 7.31 4.93
CA ASP A 48 -3.29 7.99 3.87
C ASP A 48 -1.89 8.33 4.36
N ILE A 49 -0.90 8.19 3.48
CA ILE A 49 0.48 8.61 3.73
C ILE A 49 1.00 9.46 2.57
N ASP A 50 1.93 10.36 2.87
CA ASP A 50 2.62 11.17 1.87
C ASP A 50 3.69 10.35 1.11
N PRO A 51 4.25 10.88 0.00
CA PRO A 51 5.24 10.17 -0.80
C PRO A 51 6.52 9.78 -0.05
N GLN A 52 7.00 10.60 0.89
CA GLN A 52 8.22 10.31 1.65
C GLN A 52 7.99 9.15 2.63
N THR A 53 6.84 9.16 3.31
CA THR A 53 6.43 8.06 4.18
C THR A 53 6.22 6.76 3.39
N ALA A 54 5.62 6.85 2.18
CA ALA A 54 5.45 5.69 1.30
C ALA A 54 6.77 5.08 0.84
N GLU A 55 7.76 5.91 0.48
CA GLU A 55 9.10 5.45 0.13
C GLU A 55 9.77 4.72 1.30
N HIS A 56 9.73 5.31 2.49
CA HIS A 56 10.30 4.70 3.69
C HIS A 56 9.67 3.35 3.98
N TRP A 57 8.33 3.26 3.94
CA TRP A 57 7.61 2.01 4.15
C TRP A 57 7.97 0.95 3.11
N GLY A 58 8.00 1.31 1.82
CA GLY A 58 8.38 0.39 0.75
C GLY A 58 9.79 -0.18 0.90
N ARG A 59 10.77 0.66 1.28
CA ARG A 59 12.14 0.22 1.54
C ARG A 59 12.21 -0.77 2.70
N ALA A 60 11.49 -0.50 3.80
CA ALA A 60 11.45 -1.39 4.95
C ALA A 60 10.81 -2.76 4.61
N LEU A 61 9.71 -2.77 3.85
CA LEU A 61 9.06 -4.01 3.40
C LEU A 61 9.98 -4.85 2.51
N LEU A 62 10.64 -4.21 1.54
CA LEU A 62 11.57 -4.89 0.63
C LEU A 62 12.81 -5.43 1.36
N GLN A 63 13.35 -4.67 2.31
CA GLN A 63 14.46 -5.13 3.14
C GLN A 63 14.06 -6.37 3.92
N TRP A 64 12.94 -6.33 4.64
CA TRP A 64 12.45 -7.47 5.41
C TRP A 64 12.23 -8.71 4.54
N ALA A 65 11.67 -8.55 3.34
CA ALA A 65 11.46 -9.66 2.41
C ALA A 65 12.77 -10.34 1.97
N ARG A 66 13.83 -9.56 1.74
CA ARG A 66 15.15 -10.07 1.34
C ARG A 66 15.87 -10.84 2.46
N GLU A 67 15.56 -10.52 3.71
CA GLU A 67 16.15 -11.18 4.88
C GLU A 67 15.48 -12.53 5.20
N GLN A 68 14.38 -12.89 4.52
CA GLN A 68 13.70 -14.16 4.77
C GLN A 68 14.47 -15.35 4.18
N PRO A 69 14.75 -16.40 4.98
CA PRO A 69 15.44 -17.59 4.49
C PRO A 69 14.59 -18.33 3.46
N GLY A 70 15.12 -18.52 2.25
CA GLY A 70 14.49 -19.34 1.21
C GLY A 70 13.61 -18.61 0.19
N GLN A 71 13.64 -17.28 0.12
CA GLN A 71 13.15 -16.57 -1.06
C GLN A 71 14.23 -16.72 -2.15
N PRO A 72 14.04 -17.55 -3.21
CA PRO A 72 15.01 -17.58 -4.29
C PRO A 72 15.11 -16.18 -4.87
N ASP A 73 16.34 -15.70 -5.10
CA ASP A 73 16.58 -14.50 -5.88
C ASP A 73 15.71 -14.59 -7.14
N ALA A 74 14.77 -13.67 -7.28
CA ALA A 74 14.04 -13.50 -8.52
C ALA A 74 15.07 -13.05 -9.57
N SER A 75 15.63 -14.04 -10.26
CA SER A 75 16.48 -13.87 -11.44
C SER A 75 15.64 -13.44 -12.63
#